data_AF-A0A947WDJ5-F1
#
_entry.id   AF-A0A947WDJ5-F1
#
_cell.length_a   1.000
_cell.length_b   1.000
_cell.length_c   1.000
_cell.angle_alpha   90.00
_cell.angle_beta   90.00
_cell.angle_gamma   90.00
#
_symmetry.space_group_name_H-M   'P 1'
#
loop_
_entity.id
_entity.type
_entity.pdbx_description
1 polymer ?
#
loop_
_entity_poly.entity_id
_entity_poly.type
_entity_poly.pdbx_seq_one_letter_code
_entity_poly.pdbx_strand_id
1 'polypeptide(L)'
;MNVHTVTLEMNGTEFSLETGRMARQAGGSVFVGMGDTRALVTATADKQPSDRDFLPLFVEYRNKTYAAGKIPGGFFKREARPSERETLSCRLIDRPLRPMFPDGYRHATDVVSFIVSSDDDYHADVLSITGASCALNLSDIPFTEYVSGVRVAETEGELVVNPSFDQLSESNMDLVVAGTDDIICMIEGSCLEINEDTLLDAIDFAHGWIRKLNAMQRELVAKAGAKEKFAIAVPQLDEAKFAAVRDFASAELEAAVRTAAKLERQDALAALQQKVGEQFADENGTPDPVALAAFAKLEKQIMRAMVVKEGVRADGRDLTTVRPITIDLGVLPRAHGSALFTRGETQSLGTVTLGTKMDEQKIDAL
;
A
#
# COMPACT_ATOMS: atom_id res chain seq x y z
N MET A 1 -9.73 22.18 -27.23
CA MET A 1 -9.12 21.14 -26.38
C MET A 1 -10.14 20.80 -25.32
N ASN A 2 -10.46 19.52 -25.12
CA ASN A 2 -11.48 19.13 -24.16
C ASN A 2 -10.77 18.87 -22.81
N VAL A 3 -10.79 19.89 -21.96
CA VAL A 3 -10.36 19.79 -20.57
C VAL A 3 -11.60 19.45 -19.76
N HIS A 4 -11.50 18.47 -18.88
CA HIS A 4 -12.59 18.05 -18.01
C HIS A 4 -12.16 18.28 -16.57
N THR A 5 -13.03 18.92 -15.80
CA THR A 5 -12.82 19.19 -14.39
C THR A 5 -14.06 18.78 -13.61
N VAL A 6 -13.84 18.20 -12.44
CA VAL A 6 -14.86 17.97 -11.42
C VAL A 6 -14.33 18.53 -10.10
N THR A 7 -15.23 19.01 -9.25
CA THR A 7 -14.89 19.60 -7.95
C THR A 7 -15.81 19.07 -6.85
N LEU A 8 -15.32 19.06 -5.62
CA LEU A 8 -16.04 18.67 -4.41
C LEU A 8 -15.62 19.60 -3.28
N GLU A 9 -16.58 20.14 -2.53
CA GLU A 9 -16.29 20.88 -1.31
C GLU A 9 -15.95 19.92 -0.16
N MET A 10 -14.83 20.17 0.51
CA MET A 10 -14.33 19.38 1.62
C MET A 10 -13.61 20.28 2.62
N ASN A 11 -14.04 20.27 3.88
CA ASN A 11 -13.48 21.13 4.94
C ASN A 11 -13.45 22.62 4.53
N GLY A 12 -14.55 23.13 3.96
CA GLY A 12 -14.66 24.50 3.47
C GLY A 12 -13.77 24.85 2.27
N THR A 13 -13.08 23.87 1.69
CA THR A 13 -12.11 24.07 0.61
C THR A 13 -12.46 23.20 -0.59
N GLU A 14 -12.19 23.71 -1.80
CA GLU A 14 -12.41 22.96 -3.03
C GLU A 14 -11.33 21.90 -3.24
N PHE A 15 -11.74 20.64 -3.32
CA PHE A 15 -10.97 19.55 -3.91
C PHE A 15 -11.32 19.43 -5.39
N SER A 16 -10.32 19.27 -6.26
CA SER A 16 -10.49 19.27 -7.71
C SER A 16 -9.72 18.14 -8.39
N LEU A 17 -10.30 17.61 -9.47
CA LEU A 17 -9.63 16.70 -10.41
C LEU A 17 -9.82 17.24 -11.83
N GLU A 18 -8.71 17.41 -12.56
CA GLU A 18 -8.71 17.85 -13.95
C GLU A 18 -7.94 16.87 -14.84
N THR A 19 -8.42 16.62 -16.07
CA THR A 19 -7.68 15.89 -17.10
C THR A 19 -7.81 16.52 -18.49
N GLY A 20 -6.99 16.05 -19.44
CA GLY A 20 -6.99 16.47 -20.85
C GLY A 20 -6.01 17.58 -21.20
N ARG A 21 -5.53 18.36 -20.21
CA ARG A 21 -4.58 19.48 -20.43
C ARG A 21 -3.11 19.05 -20.44
N MET A 22 -2.67 18.34 -19.39
CA MET A 22 -1.25 18.01 -19.14
C MET A 22 -0.93 16.53 -19.42
N ALA A 23 0.32 16.24 -19.80
CA ALA A 23 0.85 14.88 -19.96
C ALA A 23 0.02 13.93 -20.86
N ARG A 24 -0.55 14.44 -21.95
CA ARG A 24 -1.47 13.71 -22.86
C ARG A 24 -0.91 12.43 -23.51
N GLN A 25 0.41 12.23 -23.48
CA GLN A 25 1.05 11.01 -23.99
C GLN A 25 1.15 9.89 -22.94
N ALA A 26 0.96 10.19 -21.65
CA ALA A 26 0.90 9.16 -20.61
C ALA A 26 -0.29 8.22 -20.84
N GLY A 27 -0.26 7.04 -20.22
CA GLY A 27 -1.39 6.12 -20.16
C GLY A 27 -2.64 6.85 -19.66
N GLY A 28 -2.56 7.47 -18.49
CA GLY A 28 -3.54 8.43 -17.97
C GLY A 28 -2.86 9.56 -17.20
N SER A 29 -3.51 10.72 -17.11
CA SER A 29 -3.01 11.88 -16.36
C SER A 29 -4.13 12.64 -15.67
N VAL A 30 -3.86 13.09 -14.45
CA VAL A 30 -4.78 13.88 -13.62
C VAL A 30 -4.00 14.98 -12.93
N PHE A 31 -4.53 16.20 -12.98
CA PHE A 31 -4.09 17.32 -12.17
C PHE A 31 -5.06 17.43 -10.99
N VAL A 32 -4.61 16.99 -9.81
CA VAL A 32 -5.40 16.96 -8.57
C VAL A 32 -5.00 18.12 -7.67
N GLY A 33 -5.96 18.67 -6.93
CA GLY A 33 -5.71 19.79 -6.04
C GLY A 33 -6.69 19.94 -4.89
N MET A 34 -6.21 20.55 -3.82
CA MET A 34 -7.00 21.11 -2.73
C MET A 34 -6.32 22.41 -2.28
N GLY A 35 -7.08 23.49 -2.07
CA GLY A 35 -6.50 24.81 -1.81
C GLY A 35 -5.68 25.31 -3.00
N ASP A 36 -4.41 25.68 -2.79
CA ASP A 36 -3.40 25.99 -3.82
C ASP A 36 -2.36 24.87 -3.98
N THR A 37 -2.45 23.82 -3.16
CA THR A 37 -1.67 22.58 -3.32
C THR A 37 -2.13 21.79 -4.55
N ARG A 38 -1.20 21.43 -5.43
CA ARG A 38 -1.46 20.74 -6.72
C ARG A 38 -0.44 19.65 -7.01
N ALA A 39 -0.94 18.51 -7.44
CA ALA A 39 -0.14 17.40 -7.95
C ALA A 39 -0.50 17.05 -9.40
N LEU A 40 0.50 16.87 -10.25
CA LEU A 40 0.35 16.21 -11.53
C LEU A 40 0.65 14.73 -11.36
N VAL A 41 -0.37 13.90 -11.51
CA VAL A 41 -0.29 12.45 -11.38
C VAL A 41 -0.47 11.78 -12.74
N THR A 42 0.41 10.83 -13.06
CA THR A 42 0.36 10.08 -14.31
C THR A 42 0.51 8.58 -14.06
N ALA A 43 -0.16 7.76 -14.85
CA ALA A 43 -0.03 6.31 -14.85
C ALA A 43 0.31 5.82 -16.25
N THR A 44 1.33 4.96 -16.41
CA THR A 44 1.70 4.35 -17.68
C THR A 44 2.17 2.93 -17.45
N ALA A 45 1.85 2.02 -18.38
CA ALA A 45 2.34 0.65 -18.35
C ALA A 45 3.02 0.28 -19.66
N ASP A 46 3.95 -0.66 -19.57
CA ASP A 46 4.52 -1.32 -20.75
C ASP A 46 3.47 -2.14 -21.49
N LYS A 47 3.54 -2.13 -22.82
CA LYS A 47 2.60 -2.88 -23.67
C LYS A 47 2.83 -4.39 -23.60
N GLN A 48 4.05 -4.82 -23.31
CA GLN A 48 4.42 -6.23 -23.19
C GLN A 48 4.49 -6.61 -21.71
N PRO A 49 4.03 -7.82 -21.34
CA PRO A 49 4.19 -8.31 -19.99
C PRO A 49 5.68 -8.55 -19.69
N SER A 50 6.07 -8.33 -18.44
CA SER A 50 7.37 -8.74 -17.91
C SER A 50 7.42 -10.25 -17.74
N ASP A 51 8.63 -10.78 -17.82
CA ASP A 51 9.02 -12.14 -17.45
C ASP A 51 8.93 -12.42 -15.93
N ARG A 52 8.81 -11.38 -15.11
CA ARG A 52 8.70 -11.47 -13.64
C ARG A 52 7.41 -12.20 -13.23
N ASP A 53 7.50 -12.92 -12.12
CA ASP A 53 6.41 -13.70 -11.54
C ASP A 53 5.56 -12.90 -10.54
N PHE A 54 5.84 -11.61 -10.35
CA PHE A 54 5.15 -10.70 -9.44
C PHE A 54 4.66 -9.42 -10.14
N LEU A 55 3.77 -8.66 -9.49
CA LEU A 55 3.26 -7.35 -9.94
C LEU A 55 4.38 -6.28 -9.94
N PRO A 56 4.87 -5.83 -11.11
CA PRO A 56 5.94 -4.85 -11.23
C PRO A 56 5.36 -3.42 -11.23
N LEU A 57 4.75 -3.04 -10.11
CA LEU A 57 4.25 -1.68 -9.86
C LEU A 57 5.33 -0.84 -9.16
N PHE A 58 5.65 0.30 -9.75
CA PHE A 58 6.52 1.33 -9.19
C PHE A 58 5.73 2.62 -8.97
N VAL A 59 5.88 3.18 -7.77
CA VAL A 59 5.20 4.43 -7.37
C VAL A 59 6.24 5.46 -6.99
N GLU A 60 6.20 6.61 -7.65
CA GLU A 60 7.09 7.74 -7.39
C GLU A 60 6.28 8.94 -6.92
N TYR A 61 6.66 9.51 -5.79
CA TYR A 61 6.16 10.77 -5.27
C TYR A 61 7.34 11.72 -5.13
N ARG A 62 7.24 12.89 -5.77
CA ARG A 62 8.33 13.89 -5.76
C ARG A 62 7.79 15.27 -5.50
N ASN A 63 8.30 15.89 -4.46
CA ASN A 63 8.12 17.31 -4.20
C ASN A 63 9.09 18.11 -5.06
N LYS A 64 8.58 19.07 -5.83
CA LYS A 64 9.41 20.03 -6.55
C LYS A 64 9.61 21.25 -5.68
N THR A 65 10.83 21.71 -5.47
CA THR A 65 11.05 22.84 -4.53
C THR A 65 10.44 24.14 -5.02
N TYR A 66 10.30 24.28 -6.35
CA TYR A 66 9.57 25.39 -6.94
C TYR A 66 8.09 25.40 -6.56
N ALA A 67 7.51 24.29 -6.10
CA ALA A 67 6.11 24.21 -5.69
C ALA A 67 5.80 25.19 -4.55
N ALA A 68 6.79 25.47 -3.69
CA ALA A 68 6.72 26.51 -2.66
C ALA A 68 7.62 27.73 -2.97
N GLY A 69 8.01 27.93 -4.24
CA GLY A 69 8.88 29.05 -4.64
C GLY A 69 10.31 28.99 -4.09
N LYS A 70 10.80 27.81 -3.67
CA LYS A 70 12.14 27.63 -3.07
C LYS A 70 13.15 27.09 -4.08
N ILE A 71 14.39 27.55 -3.98
CA ILE A 71 15.55 26.95 -4.69
C ILE A 71 16.06 25.78 -3.83
N PRO A 72 16.33 24.60 -4.41
CA PRO A 72 16.82 23.45 -3.64
C PRO A 72 18.10 23.77 -2.86
N GLY A 73 18.19 23.25 -1.64
CA GLY A 73 19.40 23.30 -0.83
C GLY A 73 20.61 22.56 -1.45
N GLY A 74 21.75 22.61 -0.76
CA GLY A 74 22.96 21.89 -1.17
C GLY A 74 23.74 22.53 -2.32
N PHE A 75 24.75 21.80 -2.82
CA PHE A 75 25.73 22.27 -3.81
C PHE A 75 25.17 22.33 -5.24
N PHE A 76 24.44 21.29 -5.66
CA PHE A 76 23.96 21.15 -7.04
C PHE A 76 22.69 21.94 -7.36
N LYS A 77 22.00 22.50 -6.36
CA LYS A 77 20.75 23.27 -6.52
C LYS A 77 19.68 22.53 -7.34
N ARG A 78 19.53 21.22 -7.08
CA ARG A 78 18.61 20.32 -7.78
C ARG A 78 18.07 19.28 -6.81
N GLU A 79 16.80 18.89 -6.97
CA GLU A 79 16.23 17.76 -6.22
C GLU A 79 16.95 16.47 -6.60
N ALA A 80 17.48 15.77 -5.59
CA ALA A 80 18.28 14.56 -5.77
C ALA A 80 17.43 13.30 -5.59
N ARG A 81 17.85 12.40 -4.69
CA ARG A 81 17.09 11.21 -4.32
C ARG A 81 15.86 11.58 -3.48
N PRO A 82 14.83 10.73 -3.45
CA PRO A 82 13.72 10.88 -2.51
C PRO A 82 14.17 11.00 -1.06
N SER A 83 13.58 11.97 -0.37
CA SER A 83 13.62 12.08 1.08
C SER A 83 12.82 10.94 1.73
N GLU A 84 12.94 10.82 3.06
CA GLU A 84 12.17 9.84 3.83
C GLU A 84 10.66 10.10 3.70
N ARG A 85 10.21 11.36 3.84
CA ARG A 85 8.80 11.75 3.69
C ARG A 85 8.26 11.44 2.29
N GLU A 86 9.03 11.69 1.24
CA GLU A 86 8.64 11.33 -0.13
C GLU A 86 8.53 9.82 -0.31
N THR A 87 9.46 9.05 0.28
CA THR A 87 9.42 7.58 0.25
C THR A 87 8.22 7.02 1.01
N LEU A 88 7.88 7.61 2.16
CA LEU A 88 6.66 7.27 2.91
C LEU A 88 5.41 7.58 2.10
N SER A 89 5.38 8.72 1.40
CA SER A 89 4.27 9.11 0.51
C SER A 89 4.12 8.13 -0.66
N CYS A 90 5.22 7.65 -1.26
CA CYS A 90 5.18 6.57 -2.25
C CYS A 90 4.47 5.33 -1.68
N ARG A 91 4.78 4.94 -0.44
CA ARG A 91 4.17 3.77 0.21
C ARG A 91 2.69 3.99 0.54
N LEU A 92 2.29 5.20 0.92
CA LEU A 92 0.88 5.55 1.15
C LEU A 92 0.04 5.42 -0.12
N ILE A 93 0.62 5.69 -1.29
CA ILE A 93 -0.04 5.53 -2.59
C ILE A 93 0.00 4.07 -3.08
N ASP A 94 1.14 3.39 -2.94
CA ASP A 94 1.31 2.00 -3.41
C ASP A 94 0.41 1.01 -2.67
N ARG A 95 0.41 1.06 -1.32
CA ARG A 95 -0.30 0.12 -0.45
C ARG A 95 -1.78 -0.08 -0.79
N PRO A 96 -2.59 0.97 -0.98
CA PRO A 96 -4.02 0.81 -1.29
C PRO A 96 -4.29 0.46 -2.75
N LEU A 97 -3.39 0.79 -3.69
CA LEU A 97 -3.57 0.51 -5.13
C LEU A 97 -3.12 -0.91 -5.49
N ARG A 98 -2.01 -1.39 -4.94
CA ARG A 98 -1.38 -2.67 -5.28
C ARG A 98 -2.33 -3.88 -5.22
N PRO A 99 -3.19 -4.03 -4.19
CA PRO A 99 -4.11 -5.16 -4.11
C PRO A 99 -5.29 -5.07 -5.09
N MET A 100 -5.51 -3.92 -5.72
CA MET A 100 -6.62 -3.68 -6.66
C MET A 100 -6.25 -4.01 -8.11
N PHE A 101 -4.98 -4.32 -8.38
CA PHE A 101 -4.60 -4.87 -9.68
C PHE A 101 -5.13 -6.30 -9.83
N PRO A 102 -5.59 -6.68 -11.03
CA PRO A 102 -6.09 -8.03 -11.26
C PRO A 102 -4.98 -9.08 -11.11
N ASP A 103 -5.37 -10.28 -10.65
CA ASP A 103 -4.47 -11.42 -10.51
C ASP A 103 -3.77 -11.75 -11.83
N GLY A 104 -2.46 -12.02 -11.77
CA GLY A 104 -1.64 -12.33 -12.93
C GLY A 104 -1.18 -11.13 -13.75
N TYR A 105 -1.49 -9.89 -13.33
CA TYR A 105 -0.97 -8.69 -13.98
C TYR A 105 0.56 -8.60 -13.88
N ARG A 106 1.23 -8.53 -15.04
CA ARG A 106 2.70 -8.55 -15.16
C ARG A 106 3.29 -7.43 -16.00
N HIS A 107 2.52 -6.39 -16.33
CA HIS A 107 3.03 -5.27 -17.11
C HIS A 107 3.73 -4.27 -16.17
N ALA A 108 4.98 -3.90 -16.50
CA ALA A 108 5.69 -2.88 -15.72
C ALA A 108 4.87 -1.58 -15.73
N THR A 109 4.52 -1.09 -14.54
CA THR A 109 3.62 0.06 -14.37
C THR A 109 4.25 1.10 -13.49
N ASP A 110 4.32 2.32 -14.00
CA ASP A 110 4.76 3.50 -13.28
C ASP A 110 3.57 4.39 -12.95
N VAL A 111 3.43 4.73 -11.67
CA VAL A 111 2.54 5.78 -11.18
C VAL A 111 3.39 6.88 -10.57
N VAL A 112 3.38 8.06 -11.19
CA VAL A 112 4.25 9.17 -10.81
C VAL A 112 3.40 10.35 -10.39
N SER A 113 3.66 10.88 -9.20
CA SER A 113 3.05 12.08 -8.64
C SER A 113 4.09 13.16 -8.44
N PHE A 114 4.00 14.23 -9.25
CA PHE A 114 4.80 15.44 -9.07
C PHE A 114 3.99 16.50 -8.35
N ILE A 115 4.46 16.93 -7.18
CA ILE A 115 3.89 18.09 -6.49
C ILE A 115 4.49 19.33 -7.10
N VAL A 116 3.65 20.12 -7.76
CA VAL A 116 4.06 21.26 -8.61
C VAL A 116 3.58 22.60 -8.09
N SER A 117 2.69 22.60 -7.10
CA SER A 117 2.28 23.76 -6.30
C SER A 117 2.01 23.26 -4.89
N SER A 118 2.44 24.00 -3.87
CA SER A 118 2.16 23.68 -2.47
C SER A 118 1.80 24.96 -1.75
N ASP A 119 0.68 24.95 -1.03
CA ASP A 119 0.37 25.92 0.00
C ASP A 119 0.92 25.46 1.36
N ASP A 120 0.70 26.31 2.36
CA ASP A 120 1.07 26.08 3.75
C ASP A 120 -0.08 25.45 4.55
N ASP A 121 -1.10 24.91 3.89
CA ASP A 121 -2.32 24.39 4.53
C ASP A 121 -2.49 22.88 4.33
N TYR A 122 -2.30 22.34 3.11
CA TYR A 122 -2.75 20.99 2.78
C TYR A 122 -1.65 20.01 2.38
N HIS A 123 -1.79 18.78 2.89
CA HIS A 123 -0.93 17.67 2.51
C HIS A 123 -1.25 17.13 1.11
N ALA A 124 -0.25 17.07 0.23
CA ALA A 124 -0.44 16.51 -1.11
C ALA A 124 -0.46 14.97 -1.16
N ASP A 125 -0.03 14.27 -0.12
CA ASP A 125 0.05 12.80 -0.10
C ASP A 125 -1.32 12.11 -0.32
N VAL A 126 -2.35 12.53 0.41
CA VAL A 126 -3.72 12.01 0.27
C VAL A 126 -4.37 12.41 -1.06
N LEU A 127 -4.04 13.59 -1.58
CA LEU A 127 -4.47 14.02 -2.92
C LEU A 127 -3.91 13.08 -3.99
N SER A 128 -2.64 12.73 -3.86
CA SER A 128 -1.94 11.84 -4.79
C SER A 128 -2.50 10.42 -4.81
N ILE A 129 -3.05 9.89 -3.71
CA ILE A 129 -3.75 8.59 -3.70
C ILE A 129 -4.94 8.64 -4.68
N THR A 130 -5.81 9.63 -4.50
CA THR A 130 -7.00 9.81 -5.35
C THR A 130 -6.62 10.13 -6.80
N GLY A 131 -5.62 10.99 -7.01
CA GLY A 131 -5.11 11.31 -8.35
C GLY A 131 -4.51 10.09 -9.07
N ALA A 132 -3.80 9.23 -8.35
CA ALA A 132 -3.20 8.01 -8.89
C ALA A 132 -4.25 6.99 -9.33
N SER A 133 -5.23 6.72 -8.48
CA SER A 133 -6.39 5.88 -8.82
C SER A 133 -7.12 6.41 -10.07
N CYS A 134 -7.35 7.73 -10.12
CA CYS A 134 -8.05 8.33 -11.25
C CYS A 134 -7.23 8.27 -12.54
N ALA A 135 -5.91 8.46 -12.48
CA ALA A 135 -5.01 8.33 -13.61
C ALA A 135 -4.96 6.88 -14.14
N LEU A 136 -4.92 5.89 -13.25
CA LEU A 136 -5.03 4.46 -13.62
C LEU A 136 -6.35 4.17 -14.33
N ASN A 137 -7.47 4.69 -13.80
CA ASN A 137 -8.80 4.49 -14.39
C ASN A 137 -8.97 5.17 -15.75
N LEU A 138 -8.34 6.33 -16.00
CA LEU A 138 -8.31 6.98 -17.31
C LEU A 138 -7.42 6.27 -18.34
N SER A 139 -6.42 5.51 -17.87
CA SER A 139 -5.46 4.81 -18.72
C SER A 139 -6.02 3.55 -19.41
N ASP A 140 -5.22 2.92 -20.26
CA ASP A 140 -5.48 1.61 -20.85
C ASP A 140 -5.11 0.44 -19.92
N ILE A 141 -4.59 0.71 -18.72
CA ILE A 141 -4.27 -0.32 -17.72
C ILE A 141 -5.58 -0.93 -17.20
N PRO A 142 -5.72 -2.28 -17.13
CA PRO A 142 -6.89 -3.01 -16.63
C PRO A 142 -7.06 -2.90 -15.10
N PHE A 143 -7.04 -1.67 -14.60
CA PHE A 143 -7.40 -1.25 -13.26
C PHE A 143 -8.84 -0.70 -13.34
N THR A 144 -9.74 -1.26 -12.53
CA THR A 144 -11.18 -0.94 -12.60
C THR A 144 -11.79 -0.52 -11.26
N GLU A 145 -11.01 -0.64 -10.19
CA GLU A 145 -11.40 -0.18 -8.86
C GLU A 145 -11.16 1.32 -8.74
N TYR A 146 -11.96 2.01 -7.92
CA TYR A 146 -11.71 3.39 -7.53
C TYR A 146 -11.27 3.42 -6.09
N VAL A 147 -10.10 3.99 -5.86
CA VAL A 147 -9.47 4.11 -4.55
C VAL A 147 -9.24 5.58 -4.25
N SER A 148 -9.64 6.00 -3.05
CA SER A 148 -9.36 7.35 -2.55
C SER A 148 -8.76 7.27 -1.17
N GLY A 149 -7.94 8.26 -0.84
CA GLY A 149 -7.35 8.45 0.48
C GLY A 149 -7.75 9.80 1.06
N VAL A 150 -7.97 9.82 2.37
CA VAL A 150 -8.22 11.04 3.14
C VAL A 150 -7.40 11.02 4.43
N ARG A 151 -7.11 12.21 4.96
CA ARG A 151 -6.54 12.38 6.30
C ARG A 151 -7.65 12.79 7.26
N VAL A 152 -7.65 12.26 8.47
CA VAL A 152 -8.61 12.60 9.52
C VAL A 152 -7.86 13.07 10.75
N ALA A 153 -8.34 14.17 11.30
CA ALA A 153 -7.95 14.73 12.58
C ALA A 153 -9.18 14.98 13.44
N GLU A 154 -8.96 15.29 14.72
CA GLU A 154 -9.97 15.78 15.64
C GLU A 154 -9.59 17.19 16.09
N THR A 155 -10.49 18.15 15.93
CA THR A 155 -10.29 19.53 16.36
C THR A 155 -11.54 19.98 17.10
N GLU A 156 -11.39 20.56 18.29
CA GLU A 156 -12.52 20.95 19.16
C GLU A 156 -13.54 19.82 19.45
N GLY A 157 -13.09 18.56 19.42
CA GLY A 157 -13.93 17.38 19.64
C GLY A 157 -14.75 16.94 18.41
N GLU A 158 -14.49 17.54 17.24
CA GLU A 158 -15.12 17.18 15.97
C GLU A 158 -14.11 16.60 14.97
N LEU A 159 -14.54 15.60 14.19
CA LEU A 159 -13.73 14.99 13.16
C LEU A 159 -13.64 15.90 11.92
N VAL A 160 -12.40 16.13 11.47
CA VAL A 160 -12.10 16.96 10.31
C VAL A 160 -11.42 16.12 9.24
N VAL A 161 -11.92 16.20 8.00
CA VAL A 161 -11.33 15.53 6.83
C VAL A 161 -10.35 16.47 6.13
N ASN A 162 -9.21 15.93 5.69
CA ASN A 162 -8.10 16.67 5.10
C ASN A 162 -7.84 17.99 5.85
N PRO A 163 -7.51 17.91 7.15
CA PRO A 163 -7.27 19.08 7.99
C PRO A 163 -6.11 19.92 7.44
N SER A 164 -6.11 21.21 7.75
CA SER A 164 -4.93 22.05 7.54
C SER A 164 -3.78 21.62 8.48
N PHE A 165 -2.55 22.04 8.20
CA PHE A 165 -1.42 21.78 9.12
C PHE A 165 -1.67 22.35 10.52
N ASP A 166 -2.33 23.52 10.63
CA ASP A 166 -2.70 24.11 11.91
C ASP A 166 -3.72 23.24 12.66
N GLN A 167 -4.80 22.83 12.00
CA GLN A 167 -5.80 21.91 12.58
C GLN A 167 -5.19 20.58 13.02
N LEU A 168 -4.24 20.06 12.24
CA LEU A 168 -3.54 18.82 12.54
C LEU A 168 -2.62 18.97 13.77
N SER A 169 -2.01 20.14 13.96
CA SER A 169 -1.11 20.41 15.09
C SER A 169 -1.82 20.45 16.45
N GLU A 170 -3.12 20.76 16.43
CA GLU A 170 -3.98 20.79 17.62
C GLU A 170 -4.67 19.43 17.87
N SER A 171 -4.55 18.50 16.93
CA SER A 171 -5.25 17.21 16.97
C SER A 171 -4.47 16.16 17.75
N ASN A 172 -5.22 15.33 18.50
CA ASN A 172 -4.69 14.10 19.11
C ASN A 172 -4.63 12.93 18.12
N MET A 173 -4.91 13.18 16.84
CA MET A 173 -5.06 12.17 15.81
C MET A 173 -4.58 12.68 14.44
N ASP A 174 -3.72 11.92 13.77
CA ASP A 174 -3.38 12.04 12.35
C ASP A 174 -3.55 10.67 11.72
N LEU A 175 -4.69 10.43 11.06
CA LEU A 175 -4.98 9.17 10.39
C LEU A 175 -5.15 9.36 8.90
N VAL A 176 -4.32 8.69 8.11
CA VAL A 176 -4.54 8.51 6.68
C VAL A 176 -5.27 7.19 6.46
N VAL A 177 -6.45 7.26 5.86
CA VAL A 177 -7.29 6.12 5.52
C VAL A 177 -7.51 6.10 4.02
N ALA A 178 -7.37 4.92 3.40
CA ALA A 178 -7.68 4.73 1.98
C ALA A 178 -8.50 3.47 1.74
N GLY A 179 -9.37 3.53 0.73
CA GLY A 179 -10.34 2.46 0.45
C GLY A 179 -11.09 2.61 -0.86
N THR A 180 -11.85 1.59 -1.18
CA THR A 180 -12.87 1.59 -2.24
C THR A 180 -14.23 1.98 -1.66
N ASP A 181 -15.30 1.90 -2.45
CA ASP A 181 -16.66 2.14 -1.98
C ASP A 181 -17.10 1.12 -0.91
N ASP A 182 -16.57 -0.10 -0.97
CA ASP A 182 -17.01 -1.22 -0.14
C ASP A 182 -16.05 -1.52 1.02
N ILE A 183 -14.74 -1.31 0.82
CA ILE A 183 -13.72 -1.75 1.78
C ILE A 183 -12.68 -0.67 2.06
N ILE A 184 -12.17 -0.68 3.30
CA ILE A 184 -10.97 0.05 3.69
C ILE A 184 -9.77 -0.87 3.46
N CYS A 185 -8.80 -0.42 2.65
CA CYS A 185 -7.66 -1.23 2.26
C CYS A 185 -6.34 -0.79 2.91
N MET A 186 -6.28 0.44 3.46
CA MET A 186 -5.08 0.95 4.11
C MET A 186 -5.44 1.96 5.20
N ILE A 187 -4.78 1.83 6.36
CA ILE A 187 -4.78 2.79 7.45
C ILE A 187 -3.32 2.99 7.87
N GLU A 188 -2.91 4.24 8.04
CA GLU A 188 -1.61 4.65 8.57
C GLU A 188 -1.81 5.91 9.41
N GLY A 189 -1.12 6.05 10.52
CA GLY A 189 -1.24 7.26 11.32
C GLY A 189 -0.70 7.14 12.73
N SER A 190 -0.99 8.17 13.52
CA SER A 190 -0.60 8.27 14.92
C SER A 190 -1.70 8.92 15.74
N CYS A 191 -1.79 8.52 17.00
CA CYS A 191 -2.75 9.07 17.95
C CYS A 191 -2.09 9.27 19.32
N LEU A 192 -2.57 10.25 20.08
CA LEU A 192 -2.16 10.53 21.45
C LEU A 192 -3.14 9.85 22.43
N GLU A 193 -2.98 8.55 22.62
CA GLU A 193 -3.72 7.74 23.61
C GLU A 193 -5.25 7.90 23.54
N ILE A 194 -5.82 7.84 22.34
CA ILE A 194 -7.28 7.91 22.12
C ILE A 194 -7.97 6.56 22.41
N ASN A 195 -9.27 6.61 22.69
CA ASN A 195 -10.10 5.41 22.86
C ASN A 195 -10.33 4.68 21.53
N GLU A 196 -10.55 3.37 21.58
CA GLU A 196 -10.83 2.56 20.40
C GLU A 196 -12.12 2.98 19.68
N ASP A 197 -13.16 3.38 20.40
CA ASP A 197 -14.42 3.85 19.81
C ASP A 197 -14.21 5.10 18.96
N THR A 198 -13.42 6.07 19.46
CA THR A 198 -13.05 7.29 18.72
C THR A 198 -12.27 6.96 17.44
N LEU A 199 -11.36 5.98 17.51
CA LEU A 199 -10.62 5.52 16.34
C LEU A 199 -11.55 4.90 15.29
N LEU A 200 -12.53 4.09 15.71
CA LEU A 200 -13.51 3.48 14.81
C LEU A 200 -14.42 4.54 14.16
N ASP A 201 -14.90 5.51 14.93
CA ASP A 201 -15.69 6.62 14.42
C ASP A 201 -14.91 7.43 13.36
N ALA A 202 -13.62 7.68 13.60
CA ALA A 202 -12.74 8.35 12.64
C ALA A 202 -12.57 7.56 11.32
N ILE A 203 -12.46 6.24 11.41
CA ILE A 203 -12.34 5.34 10.26
C ILE A 203 -13.64 5.33 9.43
N ASP A 204 -14.80 5.27 10.08
CA ASP A 204 -16.11 5.32 9.41
C ASP A 204 -16.37 6.68 8.76
N PHE A 205 -16.02 7.77 9.47
CA PHE A 205 -16.05 9.12 8.93
C PHE A 205 -15.18 9.25 7.68
N ALA A 206 -13.96 8.71 7.72
CA ALA A 206 -13.06 8.68 6.56
C ALA A 206 -13.68 7.93 5.37
N HIS A 207 -14.28 6.75 5.61
CA HIS A 207 -14.87 5.94 4.54
C HIS A 207 -16.02 6.64 3.84
N GLY A 208 -16.81 7.43 4.58
CA GLY A 208 -17.85 8.30 4.01
C GLY A 208 -17.31 9.30 2.99
N TRP A 209 -16.15 9.92 3.25
CA TRP A 209 -15.50 10.84 2.32
C TRP A 209 -14.82 10.13 1.15
N ILE A 210 -14.20 8.98 1.40
CA ILE A 210 -13.60 8.13 0.35
C ILE A 210 -14.64 7.78 -0.72
N ARG A 211 -15.86 7.37 -0.34
CA ARG A 211 -16.96 7.11 -1.28
C ARG A 211 -17.33 8.32 -2.14
N LYS A 212 -17.34 9.52 -1.56
CA LYS A 212 -17.61 10.77 -2.30
C LYS A 212 -16.52 11.05 -3.33
N LEU A 213 -15.25 10.87 -2.94
CA LEU A 213 -14.11 11.05 -3.85
C LEU A 213 -14.08 9.98 -4.96
N ASN A 214 -14.41 8.72 -4.67
CA ASN A 214 -14.54 7.68 -5.69
C ASN A 214 -15.67 8.00 -6.69
N ALA A 215 -16.81 8.51 -6.22
CA ALA A 215 -17.88 8.97 -7.10
C ALA A 215 -17.44 10.12 -8.01
N MET A 216 -16.66 11.07 -7.46
CA MET A 216 -16.05 12.17 -8.21
C MET A 216 -15.07 11.67 -9.28
N GLN A 217 -14.23 10.67 -8.98
CA GLN A 217 -13.36 10.02 -9.97
C GLN A 217 -14.17 9.38 -11.11
N ARG A 218 -15.24 8.64 -10.77
CA ARG A 218 -16.15 8.03 -11.75
C ARG A 218 -16.77 9.09 -12.67
N GLU A 219 -17.18 10.22 -12.12
CA GLU A 219 -17.73 11.33 -12.90
C GLU A 219 -16.70 11.90 -13.89
N LEU A 220 -15.46 12.12 -13.46
CA LEU A 220 -14.40 12.62 -14.35
C LEU A 220 -14.09 11.64 -15.47
N VAL A 221 -13.94 10.35 -15.14
CA VAL A 221 -13.65 9.30 -16.11
C VAL A 221 -14.78 9.18 -17.13
N ALA A 222 -16.05 9.27 -16.71
CA ALA A 222 -17.20 9.27 -17.61
C ALA A 222 -17.23 10.50 -18.53
N LYS A 223 -16.88 11.69 -18.01
CA LYS A 223 -16.82 12.94 -18.79
C LYS A 223 -15.70 12.96 -19.83
N ALA A 224 -14.51 12.49 -19.44
CA ALA A 224 -13.30 12.54 -20.28
C ALA A 224 -13.20 11.36 -21.26
N GLY A 225 -13.80 10.22 -20.91
CA GLY A 225 -13.64 8.95 -21.61
C GLY A 225 -12.33 8.25 -21.24
N ALA A 226 -12.44 7.07 -20.63
CA ALA A 226 -11.27 6.20 -20.40
C ALA A 226 -10.75 5.63 -21.73
N LYS A 227 -9.44 5.36 -21.78
CA LYS A 227 -8.88 4.52 -22.83
C LYS A 227 -9.40 3.08 -22.71
N GLU A 228 -9.46 2.38 -23.83
CA GLU A 228 -9.80 0.96 -23.84
C GLU A 228 -8.76 0.17 -23.04
N LYS A 229 -9.24 -0.64 -22.09
CA LYS A 229 -8.37 -1.44 -21.23
C LYS A 229 -7.76 -2.58 -22.05
N PHE A 230 -6.43 -2.73 -22.00
CA PHE A 230 -5.81 -3.89 -22.65
C PHE A 230 -6.16 -5.18 -21.88
N ALA A 231 -6.29 -6.27 -22.62
CA ALA A 231 -6.58 -7.58 -22.04
C ALA A 231 -5.33 -8.18 -21.40
N ILE A 232 -5.51 -8.84 -20.26
CA ILE A 232 -4.49 -9.70 -19.65
C ILE A 232 -5.00 -11.13 -19.61
N ALA A 233 -4.09 -12.09 -19.73
CA ALA A 233 -4.40 -13.48 -19.46
C ALA A 233 -4.55 -13.66 -17.95
N VAL A 234 -5.79 -13.74 -17.46
CA VAL A 234 -6.06 -14.11 -16.07
C VAL A 234 -5.74 -15.61 -15.92
N PRO A 235 -4.85 -16.00 -14.99
CA PRO A 235 -4.53 -17.41 -14.77
C PRO A 235 -5.80 -18.19 -14.43
N GLN A 236 -6.20 -19.13 -15.29
CA GLN A 236 -7.27 -20.05 -14.98
C GLN A 236 -6.71 -21.23 -14.18
N LEU A 237 -7.44 -21.66 -13.15
CA LEU A 237 -7.09 -22.87 -12.44
C LEU A 237 -7.38 -24.08 -13.32
N ASP A 238 -6.37 -24.89 -13.58
CA ASP A 238 -6.59 -26.24 -14.10
C ASP A 238 -7.14 -27.11 -12.96
N GLU A 239 -8.45 -27.32 -12.94
CA GLU A 239 -9.15 -28.10 -11.91
C GLU A 239 -8.67 -29.55 -11.85
N ALA A 240 -8.31 -30.16 -12.99
CA ALA A 240 -7.82 -31.53 -13.04
C ALA A 240 -6.42 -31.61 -12.42
N LYS A 241 -5.54 -30.67 -12.77
CA LYS A 241 -4.20 -30.58 -12.19
C LYS A 241 -4.26 -30.26 -10.69
N PHE A 242 -5.14 -29.34 -10.29
CA PHE A 242 -5.34 -29.00 -8.89
C PHE A 242 -5.81 -30.22 -8.07
N ALA A 243 -6.77 -31.00 -8.59
CA ALA A 243 -7.21 -32.23 -7.96
C ALA A 243 -6.06 -33.25 -7.82
N ALA A 244 -5.25 -33.43 -8.87
CA ALA A 244 -4.10 -34.34 -8.83
C ALA A 244 -3.05 -33.93 -7.79
N VAL A 245 -2.70 -32.63 -7.72
CA VAL A 245 -1.77 -32.10 -6.72
C VAL A 245 -2.34 -32.25 -5.31
N ARG A 246 -3.64 -31.96 -5.13
CA ARG A 246 -4.33 -32.15 -3.85
C ARG A 246 -4.26 -33.60 -3.40
N ASP A 247 -4.60 -34.55 -4.26
CA ASP A 247 -4.66 -35.96 -3.89
C ASP A 247 -3.25 -36.51 -3.55
N PHE A 248 -2.20 -35.97 -4.18
CA PHE A 248 -0.81 -36.32 -3.88
C PHE A 248 -0.28 -35.68 -2.58
N ALA A 249 -0.50 -34.38 -2.39
CA ALA A 249 0.23 -33.59 -1.38
C ALA A 249 -0.56 -33.32 -0.08
N SER A 250 -1.89 -33.46 -0.06
CA SER A 250 -2.72 -32.92 1.05
C SER A 250 -2.31 -33.45 2.42
N ALA A 251 -2.12 -34.76 2.58
CA ALA A 251 -1.80 -35.33 3.88
C ALA A 251 -0.43 -34.88 4.41
N GLU A 252 0.59 -34.85 3.55
CA GLU A 252 1.93 -34.37 3.93
C GLU A 252 1.93 -32.86 4.17
N LEU A 253 1.15 -32.11 3.39
CA LEU A 253 1.01 -30.67 3.54
C LEU A 253 0.30 -30.30 4.85
N GLU A 254 -0.77 -31.00 5.21
CA GLU A 254 -1.47 -30.84 6.49
C GLU A 254 -0.54 -31.11 7.69
N ALA A 255 0.33 -32.12 7.58
CA ALA A 255 1.34 -32.38 8.61
C ALA A 255 2.39 -31.25 8.65
N ALA A 256 2.91 -30.84 7.49
CA ALA A 256 3.95 -29.82 7.39
C ALA A 256 3.49 -28.45 7.93
N VAL A 257 2.28 -27.98 7.58
CA VAL A 257 1.77 -26.68 8.07
C VAL A 257 1.54 -26.63 9.58
N ARG A 258 1.40 -27.79 10.22
CA ARG A 258 1.23 -27.95 11.68
C ARG A 258 2.54 -28.09 12.44
N THR A 259 3.68 -28.10 11.75
CA THR A 259 5.00 -28.04 12.38
C THR A 259 5.18 -26.69 13.08
N ALA A 260 5.36 -26.70 14.40
CA ALA A 260 5.36 -25.48 15.19
C ALA A 260 6.59 -24.58 14.92
N ALA A 261 7.78 -25.18 14.90
CA ALA A 261 9.04 -24.48 14.67
C ALA A 261 9.12 -23.94 13.23
N LYS A 262 9.44 -22.65 13.06
CA LYS A 262 9.36 -22.00 11.74
C LYS A 262 10.34 -22.59 10.73
N LEU A 263 11.59 -22.84 11.12
CA LEU A 263 12.60 -23.37 10.22
C LEU A 263 12.25 -24.78 9.77
N GLU A 264 11.89 -25.66 10.72
CA GLU A 264 11.46 -27.02 10.40
C GLU A 264 10.21 -27.05 9.50
N ARG A 265 9.26 -26.13 9.73
CA ARG A 265 8.10 -25.96 8.86
C ARG A 265 8.50 -25.51 7.45
N GLN A 266 9.41 -24.54 7.33
CA GLN A 266 9.90 -24.08 6.03
C GLN A 266 10.61 -25.20 5.26
N ASP A 267 11.47 -25.97 5.94
CA ASP A 267 12.18 -27.10 5.35
C ASP A 267 11.22 -28.21 4.90
N ALA A 268 10.21 -28.53 5.71
CA ALA A 268 9.18 -29.52 5.36
C ALA A 268 8.33 -29.08 4.15
N LEU A 269 7.92 -27.81 4.11
CA LEU A 269 7.15 -27.26 2.99
C LEU A 269 7.99 -27.19 1.70
N ALA A 270 9.26 -26.79 1.79
CA ALA A 270 10.17 -26.77 0.66
C ALA A 270 10.45 -28.18 0.12
N ALA A 271 10.67 -29.15 1.00
CA ALA A 271 10.86 -30.55 0.60
C ALA A 271 9.61 -31.11 -0.09
N LEU A 272 8.41 -30.80 0.43
CA LEU A 272 7.16 -31.22 -0.21
C LEU A 272 6.94 -30.53 -1.56
N GLN A 273 7.24 -29.23 -1.66
CA GLN A 273 7.19 -28.50 -2.93
C GLN A 273 8.12 -29.13 -3.97
N GLN A 274 9.32 -29.54 -3.57
CA GLN A 274 10.25 -30.26 -4.44
C GLN A 274 9.66 -31.60 -4.91
N LYS A 275 9.08 -32.41 -4.01
CA LYS A 275 8.42 -33.68 -4.37
C LYS A 275 7.29 -33.47 -5.37
N VAL A 276 6.48 -32.43 -5.19
CA VAL A 276 5.43 -32.07 -6.16
C VAL A 276 6.06 -31.69 -7.50
N GLY A 277 7.12 -30.88 -7.48
CA GLY A 277 7.85 -30.50 -8.69
C GLY A 277 8.39 -31.71 -9.46
N GLU A 278 8.95 -32.69 -8.77
CA GLU A 278 9.47 -33.95 -9.33
C GLU A 278 8.33 -34.85 -9.87
N GLN A 279 7.25 -35.00 -9.10
CA GLN A 279 6.11 -35.84 -9.46
C GLN A 279 5.36 -35.35 -10.72
N PHE A 280 5.31 -34.03 -10.90
CA PHE A 280 4.59 -33.39 -12.01
C PHE A 280 5.54 -32.76 -13.04
N ALA A 281 6.78 -33.23 -13.12
CA ALA A 281 7.75 -32.78 -14.12
C ALA A 281 7.45 -33.33 -15.52
N ASP A 282 7.95 -32.63 -16.54
CA ASP A 282 7.95 -33.12 -17.93
C ASP A 282 9.01 -34.21 -18.17
N GLU A 283 9.09 -34.73 -19.40
CA GLU A 283 10.06 -35.77 -19.79
C GLU A 283 11.54 -35.34 -19.62
N ASN A 284 11.79 -34.02 -19.53
CA ASN A 284 13.12 -33.45 -19.33
C ASN A 284 13.42 -33.16 -17.84
N GLY A 285 12.49 -33.47 -16.93
CA GLY A 285 12.61 -33.20 -15.50
C GLY A 285 12.30 -31.75 -15.11
N THR A 286 11.68 -30.96 -15.98
CA THR A 286 11.28 -29.58 -15.67
C THR A 286 9.94 -29.60 -14.91
N PRO A 287 9.86 -29.03 -13.69
CA PRO A 287 8.60 -28.96 -12.95
C PRO A 287 7.52 -28.19 -13.71
N ASP A 288 6.30 -28.71 -13.73
CA ASP A 288 5.14 -28.02 -14.30
C ASP A 288 4.77 -26.78 -13.45
N PRO A 289 4.85 -25.55 -14.01
CA PRO A 289 4.50 -24.32 -13.29
C PRO A 289 3.04 -24.31 -12.80
N VAL A 290 2.13 -24.97 -13.50
CA VAL A 290 0.72 -25.07 -13.10
C VAL A 290 0.57 -25.95 -11.86
N ALA A 291 1.37 -27.02 -11.75
CA ALA A 291 1.40 -27.87 -10.56
C ALA A 291 1.90 -27.10 -9.33
N LEU A 292 2.97 -26.31 -9.49
CA LEU A 292 3.54 -25.51 -8.40
C LEU A 292 2.59 -24.39 -7.95
N ALA A 293 1.90 -23.74 -8.89
CA ALA A 293 0.85 -22.76 -8.56
C ALA A 293 -0.35 -23.42 -7.84
N ALA A 294 -0.75 -24.63 -8.26
CA ALA A 294 -1.78 -25.41 -7.60
C ALA A 294 -1.37 -25.81 -6.17
N PHE A 295 -0.11 -26.19 -5.94
CA PHE A 295 0.43 -26.47 -4.62
C PHE A 295 0.39 -25.24 -3.70
N ALA A 296 0.87 -24.09 -4.17
CA ALA A 296 0.81 -22.84 -3.40
C ALA A 296 -0.63 -22.42 -3.05
N LYS A 297 -1.58 -22.65 -3.97
CA LYS A 297 -3.01 -22.42 -3.73
C LYS A 297 -3.56 -23.39 -2.66
N LEU A 298 -3.18 -24.66 -2.72
CA LEU A 298 -3.58 -25.67 -1.75
C LEU A 298 -3.04 -25.36 -0.35
N GLU A 299 -1.76 -24.97 -0.24
CA GLU A 299 -1.13 -24.52 1.01
C GLU A 299 -1.94 -23.39 1.64
N LYS A 300 -2.26 -22.35 0.84
CA LYS A 300 -3.08 -21.22 1.28
C LYS A 300 -4.47 -21.66 1.76
N GLN A 301 -5.10 -22.62 1.09
CA GLN A 301 -6.42 -23.13 1.47
C GLN A 301 -6.38 -23.91 2.79
N ILE A 302 -5.41 -24.82 2.95
CA ILE A 302 -5.26 -25.63 4.16
C ILE A 302 -4.94 -24.75 5.36
N MET A 303 -3.97 -23.84 5.23
CA MET A 303 -3.62 -22.91 6.31
C MET A 303 -4.81 -22.04 6.74
N ARG A 304 -5.60 -21.54 5.77
CA ARG A 304 -6.80 -20.74 6.07
C ARG A 304 -7.90 -21.59 6.72
N ALA A 305 -8.11 -22.81 6.25
CA ALA A 305 -9.10 -23.72 6.81
C ALA A 305 -8.77 -24.08 8.27
N MET A 306 -7.51 -24.35 8.58
CA MET A 306 -7.04 -24.61 9.93
C MET A 306 -7.36 -23.44 10.88
N VAL A 307 -7.03 -22.21 10.48
CA VAL A 307 -7.31 -21.02 11.33
C VAL A 307 -8.81 -20.77 11.50
N VAL A 308 -9.60 -20.85 10.42
CA VAL A 308 -11.02 -20.49 10.44
C VAL A 308 -11.91 -21.59 11.06
N LYS A 309 -11.63 -22.86 10.77
CA LYS A 309 -12.48 -23.98 11.20
C LYS A 309 -12.03 -24.58 12.53
N GLU A 310 -10.74 -24.63 12.77
CA GLU A 310 -10.18 -25.29 13.96
C GLU A 310 -9.77 -24.28 15.03
N GLY A 311 -9.63 -22.99 14.69
CA GLY A 311 -9.22 -21.95 15.63
C GLY A 311 -7.75 -22.05 16.05
N VAL A 312 -6.95 -22.82 15.31
CA VAL A 312 -5.54 -23.10 15.61
C VAL A 312 -4.64 -22.48 14.55
N ARG A 313 -3.52 -21.91 14.98
CA ARG A 313 -2.49 -21.32 14.12
C ARG A 313 -1.36 -22.31 13.85
N ALA A 314 -0.51 -21.99 12.88
CA ALA A 314 0.61 -22.85 12.47
C ALA A 314 1.61 -23.18 13.58
N ASP A 315 1.67 -22.38 14.65
CA ASP A 315 2.51 -22.62 15.83
C ASP A 315 1.74 -23.20 17.02
N GLY A 316 0.52 -23.71 16.79
CA GLY A 316 -0.32 -24.37 17.80
C GLY A 316 -1.09 -23.42 18.73
N ARG A 317 -0.91 -22.10 18.60
CA ARG A 317 -1.63 -21.12 19.42
C ARG A 317 -3.08 -20.95 18.96
N ASP A 318 -3.94 -20.57 19.89
CA ASP A 318 -5.28 -20.05 19.58
C ASP A 318 -5.22 -18.63 18.97
N LEU A 319 -6.39 -18.07 18.68
CA LEU A 319 -6.53 -16.78 18.01
C LEU A 319 -6.15 -15.57 18.87
N THR A 320 -6.08 -15.72 20.19
CA THR A 320 -5.88 -14.66 21.18
C THR A 320 -4.54 -14.73 21.90
N THR A 321 -3.94 -15.92 21.99
CA THR A 321 -2.71 -16.14 22.74
C THR A 321 -1.50 -15.49 22.05
N VAL A 322 -0.84 -14.60 22.79
CA VAL A 322 0.42 -13.95 22.38
C VAL A 322 1.61 -14.90 22.62
N ARG A 323 2.65 -14.81 21.78
CA ARG A 323 3.89 -15.60 21.94
C ARG A 323 4.61 -15.22 23.25
N PRO A 324 5.45 -16.11 23.82
CA PRO A 324 6.27 -15.79 24.99
C PRO A 324 7.09 -14.51 24.77
N ILE A 325 7.15 -13.67 25.81
CA ILE A 325 7.85 -12.39 25.80
C ILE A 325 9.00 -12.45 26.80
N THR A 326 10.19 -12.04 26.37
CA THR A 326 11.32 -11.76 27.26
C THR A 326 11.82 -10.33 27.01
N ILE A 327 12.30 -9.70 28.09
CA ILE A 327 12.76 -8.32 28.08
C ILE A 327 14.05 -8.26 28.90
N ASP A 328 15.17 -8.03 28.22
CA ASP A 328 16.47 -7.84 28.88
C ASP A 328 16.89 -6.38 28.76
N LEU A 329 17.10 -5.72 29.89
CA LEU A 329 17.51 -4.31 29.94
C LEU A 329 19.01 -4.18 30.16
N GLY A 330 19.62 -3.12 29.62
CA GLY A 330 21.03 -2.81 29.87
C GLY A 330 22.02 -3.79 29.22
N VAL A 331 21.62 -4.45 28.13
CA VAL A 331 22.42 -5.48 27.44
C VAL A 331 23.70 -4.94 26.79
N LEU A 332 23.77 -3.64 26.49
CA LEU A 332 24.96 -2.99 25.92
C LEU A 332 25.67 -2.11 26.96
N PRO A 333 26.97 -2.34 27.25
CA PRO A 333 27.68 -1.66 28.35
C PRO A 333 28.04 -0.19 28.08
N ARG A 334 27.85 0.30 26.83
CA ARG A 334 28.25 1.65 26.41
C ARG A 334 27.11 2.50 25.85
N ALA A 335 25.93 1.92 25.65
CA ALA A 335 24.76 2.70 25.24
C ALA A 335 24.20 3.48 26.45
N HIS A 336 23.60 4.64 26.24
CA HIS A 336 22.92 5.35 27.32
C HIS A 336 21.72 4.55 27.85
N GLY A 337 20.97 3.91 26.95
CA GLY A 337 19.98 2.90 27.27
C GLY A 337 19.99 1.78 26.21
N SER A 338 19.68 0.56 26.61
CA SER A 338 19.53 -0.56 25.69
C SER A 338 18.51 -1.58 26.21
N ALA A 339 17.80 -2.22 25.29
CA ALA A 339 16.86 -3.29 25.60
C ALA A 339 16.88 -4.34 24.48
N LEU A 340 16.91 -5.62 24.86
CA LEU A 340 16.65 -6.74 23.96
C LEU A 340 15.21 -7.23 24.22
N PHE A 341 14.31 -6.92 23.30
CA PHE A 341 12.93 -7.38 23.34
C PHE A 341 12.77 -8.59 22.44
N THR A 342 12.25 -9.70 22.99
CA THR A 342 11.96 -10.91 22.23
C THR A 342 10.50 -11.30 22.40
N ARG A 343 9.80 -11.55 21.29
CA ARG A 343 8.43 -12.08 21.28
C ARG A 343 8.37 -13.30 20.36
N GLY A 344 8.47 -14.49 20.95
CA GLY A 344 8.69 -15.75 20.23
C GLY A 344 9.97 -15.71 19.41
N GLU A 345 9.88 -15.99 18.11
CA GLU A 345 11.03 -15.98 17.19
C GLU A 345 11.37 -14.59 16.61
N THR A 346 10.71 -13.52 17.07
CA THR A 346 11.00 -12.14 16.65
C THR A 346 11.75 -11.41 17.76
N GLN A 347 12.93 -10.88 17.45
CA GLN A 347 13.79 -10.18 18.40
C GLN A 347 14.20 -8.80 17.87
N SER A 348 14.27 -7.81 18.76
CA SER A 348 14.72 -6.45 18.47
C SER A 348 15.67 -5.96 19.56
N LEU A 349 16.84 -5.47 19.15
CA LEU A 349 17.77 -4.75 20.02
C LEU A 349 17.54 -3.25 19.83
N GLY A 350 16.88 -2.63 20.81
CA GLY A 350 16.65 -1.19 20.85
C GLY A 350 17.73 -0.47 21.66
N THR A 351 18.11 0.72 21.24
CA THR A 351 19.06 1.58 21.95
C THR A 351 18.52 3.00 22.08
N VAL A 352 18.94 3.69 23.14
CA VAL A 352 18.65 5.10 23.38
C VAL A 352 19.97 5.85 23.48
N THR A 353 20.06 6.98 22.78
CA THR A 353 21.22 7.88 22.83
C THR A 353 20.75 9.29 23.12
N LEU A 354 21.25 9.88 24.20
CA LEU A 354 21.03 11.28 24.54
C LEU A 354 22.06 12.15 23.80
N GLY A 355 21.58 13.26 23.25
CA GLY A 355 22.38 14.26 22.55
C GLY A 355 22.06 15.67 23.04
N THR A 356 22.68 16.65 22.39
CA THR A 356 22.48 18.08 22.63
C THR A 356 21.67 18.69 21.48
N LYS A 357 21.38 19.99 21.54
CA LYS A 357 20.74 20.72 20.43
C LYS A 357 21.52 20.65 19.11
N MET A 358 22.83 20.38 19.15
CA MET A 358 23.62 20.21 17.92
C MET A 358 23.30 18.91 17.17
N ASP A 359 22.73 17.92 17.86
CA ASP A 359 22.40 16.60 17.31
C ASP A 359 20.95 16.52 16.78
N GLU A 360 20.19 17.62 16.87
CA GLU A 360 18.81 17.71 16.38
C GLU A 360 18.77 17.58 14.84
N GLN A 361 17.92 16.68 14.35
CA GLN A 361 17.74 16.48 12.91
C GLN A 361 17.01 17.68 12.31
N LYS A 362 17.69 18.40 11.41
CA LYS A 362 17.08 19.45 10.61
C LYS A 362 16.45 18.84 9.36
N ILE A 363 15.14 18.92 9.28
CA ILE A 363 14.37 18.44 8.12
C ILE A 363 14.08 19.65 7.23
N ASP A 364 14.63 19.64 6.01
CA ASP A 364 14.28 20.59 4.95
C ASP A 364 13.21 19.93 4.08
N ALA A 365 11.95 20.09 4.48
CA ALA A 365 10.79 19.57 3.78
C ALA A 365 9.98 20.69 3.12
N LEU A 366 9.26 20.30 2.05
CA LEU A 366 8.18 21.08 1.45
C LEU A 366 6.89 20.83 2.20
#